data_AF-A0A932VX91-F1
#
_entry.id   AF-A0A932VX91-F1
#
_cell.length_a   1.000
_cell.length_b   1.000
_cell.length_c   1.000
_cell.angle_alpha   90.00
_cell.angle_beta   90.00
_cell.angle_gamma   90.00
#
_symmetry.space_group_name_H-M   'P 1'
#
loop_
_entity.id
_entity.type
_entity.pdbx_description
1 polymer ?
#
loop_
_entity_poly.entity_id
_entity_poly.type
_entity_poly.pdbx_seq_one_letter_code
_entity_poly.pdbx_strand_id
1 'polypeptide(L)'
;MMLAYRLVRLIETHSDALAAGLLGKVQNSELTRSYRHVPPEELKQRVYEIYRHLGDWLLGKSVFDIEQRYEEIGTRRAHQGVPISELIWTIILTKENLWEFLKKESLLERPVEVFGELEMLQLLEQFFERAIYYASVGYERAQSAHELPHAGIAQ
;
A
#
# COMPACT_ATOMS: atom_id res chain seq x y z
N MET A 1 -15.35 13.54 -10.71
CA MET A 1 -15.87 12.16 -10.54
C MET A 1 -15.56 11.21 -11.69
N MET A 2 -15.75 11.56 -12.99
CA MET A 2 -15.51 10.59 -14.08
C MET A 2 -14.06 10.10 -14.17
N LEU A 3 -13.08 10.95 -13.86
CA LEU A 3 -11.65 10.61 -13.89
C LEU A 3 -11.23 9.64 -12.77
N ALA A 4 -11.70 9.87 -11.54
CA ALA A 4 -11.49 8.92 -10.44
C ALA A 4 -12.06 7.55 -10.79
N TYR A 5 -13.30 7.49 -11.31
CA TYR A 5 -13.92 6.24 -11.74
C TYR A 5 -13.15 5.55 -12.87
N ARG A 6 -12.65 6.29 -13.87
CA ARG A 6 -11.80 5.74 -14.94
C ARG A 6 -10.51 5.14 -14.36
N LEU A 7 -9.85 5.84 -13.44
CA LEU A 7 -8.65 5.35 -12.78
C LEU A 7 -8.92 4.09 -11.96
N VAL A 8 -9.97 4.09 -11.15
CA VAL A 8 -10.39 2.91 -10.38
C VAL A 8 -10.62 1.73 -11.31
N ARG A 9 -11.38 1.93 -12.38
CA ARG A 9 -11.65 0.88 -13.36
C ARG A 9 -10.36 0.38 -14.03
N LEU A 10 -9.43 1.27 -14.35
CA LEU A 10 -8.14 0.91 -14.93
C LEU A 10 -7.31 0.06 -13.96
N ILE A 11 -7.25 0.47 -12.68
CA ILE A 11 -6.57 -0.26 -11.61
C ILE A 11 -7.22 -1.64 -11.39
N GLU A 12 -8.54 -1.71 -11.30
CA GLU A 12 -9.28 -2.96 -11.12
C GLU A 12 -9.04 -3.94 -12.28
N THR A 13 -9.16 -3.44 -13.52
CA THR A 13 -8.99 -4.23 -14.75
C THR A 13 -7.56 -4.77 -14.89
N HIS A 14 -6.56 -4.05 -14.37
CA HIS A 14 -5.15 -4.41 -14.49
C HIS A 14 -4.50 -4.80 -13.15
N SER A 15 -5.32 -5.15 -12.16
CA SER A 15 -4.86 -5.48 -10.80
C SER A 15 -3.86 -6.63 -10.77
N ASP A 16 -4.01 -7.63 -11.65
CA ASP A 16 -3.05 -8.74 -11.78
C ASP A 16 -1.68 -8.28 -12.29
N ALA A 17 -1.64 -7.41 -13.30
CA ALA A 17 -0.40 -6.88 -13.86
C ALA A 17 0.31 -5.98 -12.85
N LEU A 18 -0.45 -5.12 -12.16
CA LEU A 18 0.05 -4.31 -11.06
C LEU A 18 0.59 -5.19 -9.93
N ALA A 19 -0.12 -6.27 -9.57
CA ALA A 19 0.33 -7.21 -8.54
C ALA A 19 1.63 -7.93 -8.90
N ALA A 20 1.74 -8.43 -10.13
CA ALA A 20 2.95 -9.06 -10.62
C ALA A 20 4.14 -8.08 -10.65
N GLY A 21 3.89 -6.83 -11.10
CA GLY A 21 4.91 -5.78 -11.14
C GLY A 21 5.45 -5.44 -9.75
N LEU A 22 4.56 -5.23 -8.77
CA LEU A 22 4.97 -4.94 -7.39
C LEU A 22 5.69 -6.14 -6.75
N LEU A 23 5.19 -7.35 -6.95
CA LEU A 23 5.84 -8.57 -6.46
C LEU A 23 7.29 -8.65 -6.96
N GLY A 24 7.50 -8.43 -8.26
CA GLY A 24 8.83 -8.38 -8.85
C GLY A 24 9.72 -7.30 -8.23
N LYS A 25 9.19 -6.09 -7.98
CA LYS A 25 9.95 -5.00 -7.34
C LYS A 25 10.37 -5.34 -5.91
N VAL A 26 9.45 -5.89 -5.11
CA VAL A 26 9.71 -6.26 -3.71
C VAL A 26 10.72 -7.40 -3.61
N GLN A 27 10.63 -8.41 -4.49
CA GLN A 27 11.56 -9.54 -4.47
C GLN A 27 12.98 -9.14 -4.88
N ASN A 28 13.10 -8.19 -5.81
CA ASN A 28 14.38 -7.74 -6.37
C ASN A 28 15.00 -6.54 -5.64
N SER A 29 14.31 -5.94 -4.66
CA SER A 29 14.84 -4.81 -3.92
C SER A 29 15.66 -5.24 -2.70
N GLU A 30 16.88 -4.72 -2.60
CA GLU A 30 17.75 -4.89 -1.43
C GLU A 30 17.22 -4.16 -0.17
N LEU A 31 16.20 -3.31 -0.34
CA LEU A 31 15.53 -2.56 0.74
C LEU A 31 14.30 -3.29 1.30
N THR A 32 13.95 -4.47 0.76
CA THR A 32 12.82 -5.30 1.21
C THR A 32 13.23 -6.76 1.36
N ARG A 33 14.44 -7.02 1.86
CA ARG A 33 14.99 -8.39 1.98
C ARG A 33 14.19 -9.28 2.92
N SER A 34 13.65 -8.73 4.01
CA SER A 34 12.86 -9.48 4.98
C SER A 34 11.54 -9.98 4.39
N TYR A 35 11.03 -9.34 3.33
CA TYR A 35 9.86 -9.81 2.58
C TYR A 35 10.11 -11.12 1.82
N ARG A 36 11.35 -11.56 1.63
CA ARG A 36 11.65 -12.89 1.05
C ARG A 36 11.16 -14.04 1.94
N HIS A 37 10.96 -13.79 3.23
CA HIS A 37 10.43 -14.77 4.18
C HIS A 37 8.90 -14.74 4.30
N VAL A 38 8.24 -13.75 3.67
CA VAL A 38 6.78 -13.67 3.61
C VAL A 38 6.29 -14.60 2.49
N PRO A 39 5.28 -15.45 2.74
CA PRO A 39 4.76 -16.35 1.71
C PRO A 39 4.37 -15.60 0.42
N PRO A 40 4.80 -16.04 -0.78
CA PRO A 40 4.51 -15.35 -2.03
C PRO A 40 3.01 -15.14 -2.29
N GLU A 41 2.18 -16.12 -1.93
CA GLU A 41 0.73 -16.04 -2.04
C GLU A 41 0.13 -14.96 -1.13
N GLU A 42 0.70 -14.78 0.05
CA GLU A 42 0.31 -13.70 0.96
C GLU A 42 0.66 -12.34 0.35
N LEU A 43 1.84 -12.22 -0.26
CA LEU A 43 2.26 -10.98 -0.90
C LEU A 43 1.35 -10.65 -2.07
N LYS A 44 1.07 -11.61 -2.96
CA LYS A 44 0.15 -11.44 -4.10
C LYS A 44 -1.26 -11.03 -3.65
N GLN A 45 -1.82 -11.69 -2.64
CA GLN A 45 -3.12 -11.35 -2.09
C GLN A 45 -3.12 -9.93 -1.49
N ARG A 46 -2.05 -9.55 -0.80
CA ARG A 46 -1.92 -8.20 -0.22
C ARG A 46 -1.82 -7.12 -1.28
N VAL A 47 -1.13 -7.37 -2.39
CA VAL A 47 -1.08 -6.40 -3.48
C VAL A 47 -2.47 -6.19 -4.10
N TYR A 48 -3.21 -7.28 -4.32
CA TYR A 48 -4.59 -7.21 -4.82
C TYR A 48 -5.48 -6.37 -3.89
N GLU A 49 -5.37 -6.59 -2.58
CA GLU A 49 -6.10 -5.81 -1.59
C GLU A 49 -5.75 -4.32 -1.62
N ILE A 50 -4.48 -3.96 -1.80
CA ILE A 50 -4.07 -2.54 -1.85
C ILE A 50 -4.73 -1.83 -3.03
N TYR A 51 -4.73 -2.43 -4.22
CA TYR A 51 -5.33 -1.80 -5.40
C TYR A 51 -6.85 -1.71 -5.32
N ARG A 52 -7.51 -2.72 -4.74
CA ARG A 52 -8.95 -2.66 -4.48
C ARG A 52 -9.31 -1.56 -3.49
N HIS A 53 -8.56 -1.44 -2.39
CA HIS A 53 -8.81 -0.41 -1.38
C HIS A 53 -8.50 0.99 -1.87
N LEU A 54 -7.52 1.13 -2.76
CA LEU A 54 -7.27 2.39 -3.42
C LEU A 54 -8.47 2.80 -4.30
N GLY A 55 -9.07 1.85 -5.02
CA GLY A 55 -10.30 2.09 -5.77
C GLY A 55 -11.45 2.57 -4.88
N ASP A 56 -11.68 1.85 -3.79
CA ASP A 56 -12.67 2.20 -2.77
C ASP A 56 -12.47 3.60 -2.19
N TRP A 57 -11.23 3.98 -1.87
CA TRP A 57 -10.88 5.29 -1.34
C TRP A 57 -11.16 6.41 -2.34
N LEU A 58 -10.74 6.22 -3.60
CA LEU A 58 -10.93 7.21 -4.67
C LEU A 58 -12.41 7.45 -5.00
N LEU A 59 -13.30 6.49 -4.68
CA LEU A 59 -14.75 6.61 -4.83
C LEU A 59 -15.44 7.22 -3.60
N GLY A 60 -14.69 7.64 -2.58
CA GLY A 60 -15.21 8.39 -1.44
C GLY A 60 -15.51 7.56 -0.19
N LYS A 61 -14.87 6.40 0.01
CA LYS A 61 -14.87 5.74 1.32
C LYS A 61 -14.15 6.57 2.38
N SER A 62 -14.47 6.34 3.65
CA SER A 62 -14.13 7.24 4.75
C SER A 62 -12.68 7.10 5.19
N VAL A 63 -12.09 8.19 5.70
CA VAL A 63 -10.75 8.22 6.33
C VAL A 63 -10.52 7.08 7.31
N PHE A 64 -11.58 6.70 8.03
CA PHE A 64 -11.59 5.63 9.01
C PHE A 64 -11.21 4.26 8.41
N ASP A 65 -11.58 4.00 7.16
CA ASP A 65 -11.30 2.73 6.50
C ASP A 65 -9.80 2.54 6.18
N ILE A 66 -9.07 3.64 5.95
CA ILE A 66 -7.61 3.59 5.77
C ILE A 66 -6.92 3.36 7.11
N GLU A 67 -7.33 4.08 8.15
CA GLU A 67 -6.72 3.99 9.48
C GLU A 67 -6.70 2.56 9.99
N GLN A 68 -7.88 1.95 10.18
CA GLN A 68 -7.98 0.60 10.72
C GLN A 68 -7.18 -0.40 9.87
N ARG A 69 -7.28 -0.28 8.53
CA ARG A 69 -6.67 -1.26 7.63
C ARG A 69 -5.15 -1.18 7.63
N TYR A 70 -4.59 0.03 7.58
CA TYR A 70 -3.15 0.17 7.55
C TYR A 70 -2.54 -0.08 8.92
N GLU A 71 -3.24 0.21 10.02
CA GLU A 71 -2.85 -0.28 11.35
C GLU A 71 -2.75 -1.82 11.38
N GLU A 72 -3.76 -2.54 10.89
CA GLU A 72 -3.73 -4.02 10.80
C GLU A 72 -2.54 -4.54 9.97
N ILE A 73 -2.22 -3.87 8.85
CA ILE A 73 -1.06 -4.20 8.00
C ILE A 73 0.23 -4.03 8.79
N GLY A 74 0.39 -2.89 9.48
CA GLY A 74 1.53 -2.60 10.33
C GLY A 74 1.73 -3.65 11.42
N THR A 75 0.67 -3.92 12.18
CA THR A 75 0.66 -4.94 13.23
C THR A 75 1.06 -6.32 12.71
N ARG A 76 0.51 -6.74 11.56
CA ARG A 76 0.85 -8.04 10.97
C ARG A 76 2.34 -8.13 10.61
N ARG A 77 2.90 -7.08 10.02
CA ARG A 77 4.31 -7.07 9.59
C ARG A 77 5.27 -7.04 10.77
N ALA A 78 4.91 -6.34 11.85
CA ALA A 78 5.65 -6.41 13.10
C ALA A 78 5.70 -7.85 13.65
N HIS A 79 4.56 -8.56 13.69
CA HIS A 79 4.52 -9.96 14.14
C HIS A 79 5.30 -10.92 13.24
N GLN A 80 5.50 -10.57 11.97
CA GLN A 80 6.32 -11.33 11.03
C GLN A 80 7.81 -10.97 11.09
N GLY A 81 8.21 -10.04 11.95
CA GLY A 81 9.61 -9.59 12.08
C GLY A 81 10.13 -8.76 10.91
N VAL A 82 9.25 -8.21 10.09
CA VAL A 82 9.63 -7.33 8.97
C VAL A 82 10.00 -5.97 9.53
N PRO A 83 11.19 -5.40 9.27
CA PRO A 83 11.53 -4.07 9.76
C PRO A 83 10.59 -2.98 9.23
N ILE A 84 10.28 -1.98 10.06
CA ILE A 84 9.39 -0.87 9.68
C ILE A 84 9.88 -0.14 8.41
N SER A 85 11.19 0.02 8.24
CA SER A 85 11.78 0.64 7.05
C SER A 85 11.44 -0.14 5.77
N GLU A 86 11.43 -1.47 5.82
CA GLU A 86 11.06 -2.31 4.67
C GLU A 86 9.57 -2.26 4.38
N LEU A 87 8.73 -2.15 5.41
CA LEU A 87 7.29 -1.94 5.24
C LEU A 87 7.02 -0.60 4.55
N ILE A 88 7.62 0.49 5.04
CA ILE A 88 7.51 1.81 4.42
C ILE A 88 7.99 1.75 2.97
N TRP A 89 9.14 1.13 2.71
CA TRP A 89 9.66 0.99 1.35
C TRP A 89 8.73 0.20 0.43
N THR A 90 8.08 -0.84 0.96
CA THR A 90 7.08 -1.62 0.19
C THR A 90 5.87 -0.76 -0.21
N ILE A 91 5.41 0.14 0.67
CA ILE A 91 4.32 1.07 0.35
C ILE A 91 4.78 2.08 -0.72
N ILE A 92 6.02 2.57 -0.64
CA ILE A 92 6.62 3.44 -1.66
C ILE A 92 6.70 2.72 -3.02
N LEU A 93 7.20 1.49 -3.06
CA LEU A 93 7.26 0.67 -4.28
C LEU A 93 5.86 0.44 -4.89
N THR A 94 4.83 0.35 -4.04
CA THR A 94 3.44 0.24 -4.50
C THR A 94 3.00 1.51 -5.24
N LYS A 95 3.31 2.69 -4.68
CA LYS A 95 3.05 4.00 -5.32
C LYS A 95 3.78 4.11 -6.65
N GLU A 96 5.06 3.77 -6.68
CA GLU A 96 5.88 3.83 -7.89
C GLU A 96 5.40 2.86 -8.98
N ASN A 97 5.02 1.63 -8.61
CA ASN A 97 4.48 0.64 -9.52
C ASN A 97 3.18 1.13 -10.18
N LEU A 98 2.29 1.76 -9.40
CA LEU A 98 1.10 2.40 -9.94
C LEU A 98 1.47 3.54 -10.89
N TRP A 99 2.43 4.37 -10.51
CA TRP A 99 2.81 5.54 -11.31
C TRP A 99 3.44 5.17 -12.65
N GLU A 100 4.28 4.14 -12.67
CA GLU A 100 4.83 3.58 -13.91
C GLU A 100 3.75 2.97 -14.79
N PHE A 101 2.77 2.27 -14.20
CA PHE A 101 1.64 1.71 -14.94
C PHE A 101 0.80 2.82 -15.58
N LEU A 102 0.44 3.86 -14.82
CA LEU A 102 -0.34 4.99 -15.35
C LEU A 102 0.38 5.75 -16.46
N LYS A 103 1.72 5.91 -16.35
CA LYS A 103 2.52 6.50 -17.44
C LYS A 103 2.50 5.66 -18.71
N LYS A 104 2.51 4.32 -18.59
CA LYS A 104 2.45 3.43 -19.76
C LYS A 104 1.09 3.51 -20.46
N GLU A 105 0.01 3.55 -19.69
CA GLU A 105 -1.35 3.68 -20.22
C GLU A 105 -1.62 5.09 -20.77
N SER A 106 -1.11 6.16 -20.14
CA SER A 106 -1.33 7.53 -20.62
C SER A 106 -0.60 7.85 -21.93
N LEU A 107 0.49 7.13 -22.25
CA LEU A 107 1.12 7.19 -23.57
C LEU A 107 0.19 6.68 -24.70
N LEU A 108 -0.91 6.00 -24.36
CA LEU A 108 -1.87 5.44 -25.32
C LEU A 108 -3.12 6.32 -25.52
N GLU A 109 -3.38 7.33 -24.68
CA GLU A 109 -4.56 8.20 -24.77
C GLU A 109 -4.24 9.71 -24.94
N ARG A 110 -5.13 10.43 -25.64
CA ARG A 110 -4.95 11.81 -26.15
C ARG A 110 -4.93 12.88 -25.03
N PRO A 111 -4.31 14.05 -25.27
CA PRO A 111 -4.11 15.10 -24.27
C PRO A 111 -5.36 15.97 -24.08
N VAL A 112 -6.39 15.49 -23.38
CA VAL A 112 -7.52 16.32 -22.94
C VAL A 112 -8.05 15.79 -21.61
N GLU A 113 -7.45 16.20 -20.47
CA GLU A 113 -8.09 16.31 -19.13
C GLU A 113 -7.09 16.71 -17.99
N VAL A 114 -6.15 17.64 -18.26
CA VAL A 114 -5.03 18.00 -17.34
C VAL A 114 -5.46 18.41 -15.91
N PHE A 115 -6.60 19.11 -15.75
CA PHE A 115 -7.01 19.59 -14.42
C PHE A 115 -7.57 18.50 -13.50
N GLY A 116 -8.33 17.53 -14.04
CA GLY A 116 -8.83 16.43 -13.22
C GLY A 116 -7.78 15.35 -12.96
N GLU A 117 -6.72 15.31 -13.76
CA GLU A 117 -5.52 14.52 -13.47
C GLU A 117 -4.81 15.04 -12.21
N LEU A 118 -4.65 16.36 -12.04
CA LEU A 118 -3.97 16.94 -10.89
C LEU A 118 -4.69 16.67 -9.55
N GLU A 119 -6.02 16.81 -9.49
CA GLU A 119 -6.79 16.49 -8.28
C GLU A 119 -6.67 15.00 -7.91
N MET A 120 -6.69 14.13 -8.91
CA MET A 120 -6.49 12.70 -8.72
C MET A 120 -5.09 12.40 -8.17
N LEU A 121 -4.06 13.08 -8.66
CA LEU A 121 -2.69 12.92 -8.15
C LEU A 121 -2.57 13.33 -6.68
N GLN A 122 -3.25 14.40 -6.29
CA GLN A 122 -3.30 14.82 -4.89
C GLN A 122 -4.01 13.80 -4.01
N LEU A 123 -5.09 13.16 -4.48
CA LEU A 123 -5.78 12.10 -3.74
C LEU A 123 -4.91 10.84 -3.60
N LEU A 124 -4.15 10.48 -4.64
CA LEU A 124 -3.19 9.37 -4.59
C LEU A 124 -2.07 9.65 -3.59
N GLU A 125 -1.48 10.84 -3.62
CA GLU A 125 -0.45 11.25 -2.65
C GLU A 125 -0.97 11.13 -1.21
N GLN A 126 -2.13 11.74 -0.92
CA GLN A 126 -2.76 11.68 0.41
C GLN A 126 -3.07 10.25 0.86
N PHE A 127 -3.49 9.37 -0.06
CA PHE A 127 -3.72 7.97 0.23
C PHE A 127 -2.43 7.29 0.73
N PHE A 128 -1.33 7.44 -0.02
CA PHE A 128 -0.07 6.77 0.33
C PHE A 128 0.60 7.36 1.57
N GLU A 129 0.47 8.66 1.81
CA GLU A 129 0.95 9.30 3.05
C GLU A 129 0.21 8.74 4.28
N ARG A 130 -1.12 8.65 4.21
CA ARG A 130 -1.94 8.05 5.29
C ARG A 130 -1.63 6.58 5.47
N ALA A 131 -1.47 5.84 4.38
CA ALA A 131 -1.07 4.44 4.41
C ALA A 131 0.25 4.23 5.18
N ILE A 132 1.27 5.04 4.91
CA ILE A 132 2.56 4.99 5.61
C ILE A 132 2.39 5.32 7.09
N TYR A 133 1.65 6.40 7.40
CA TYR A 133 1.45 6.83 8.78
C TYR A 133 0.76 5.76 9.61
N TYR A 134 -0.41 5.28 9.19
CA TYR A 134 -1.19 4.31 9.97
C TYR A 134 -0.53 2.92 10.00
N ALA A 135 0.20 2.53 8.95
CA ALA A 135 1.04 1.34 8.99
C ALA A 135 2.14 1.45 10.05
N SER A 136 2.74 2.62 10.22
CA SER A 136 3.74 2.85 11.26
C SER A 136 3.11 2.79 12.65
N VAL A 137 1.94 3.42 12.85
CA VAL A 137 1.20 3.37 14.12
C VAL A 137 0.87 1.94 14.54
N GLY A 138 0.29 1.13 13.64
CA GLY A 138 -0.05 -0.26 13.95
C GLY A 138 1.18 -1.14 14.19
N TYR A 139 2.30 -0.82 13.56
CA TYR A 139 3.57 -1.50 13.74
C TYR A 139 4.17 -1.21 15.13
N GLU A 140 4.24 0.07 15.51
CA GLU A 140 4.76 0.52 16.81
C GLU A 140 3.94 -0.07 17.96
N ARG A 141 2.60 -0.03 17.88
CA ARG A 141 1.71 -0.62 18.89
C ARG A 141 1.98 -2.11 19.09
N ALA A 142 2.22 -2.85 18.01
CA ALA A 142 2.52 -4.27 18.08
C ALA A 142 3.89 -4.56 18.74
N GLN A 143 4.90 -3.73 18.46
CA GLN A 143 6.20 -3.85 19.14
C GLN A 143 6.10 -3.55 20.63
N SER A 144 5.44 -2.46 21.02
CA SER A 144 5.28 -2.11 22.45
C SER A 144 4.49 -3.17 23.22
N ALA A 145 3.48 -3.80 22.59
CA ALA A 145 2.75 -4.92 23.20
C ALA A 145 3.63 -6.17 23.36
N HIS A 146 4.59 -6.39 22.45
CA HIS A 146 5.53 -7.51 22.51
C HIS A 146 6.66 -7.30 23.54
N GLU A 147 6.98 -6.07 23.93
CA GLU A 147 8.00 -5.75 24.94
C GLU A 147 7.49 -5.89 26.39
N LEU A 148 6.17 -5.90 26.61
CA LEU A 148 5.53 -6.02 27.92
C LEU A 148 5.36 -7.44 28.58
N PRO A 149 5.86 -8.59 28.09
CA PRO A 149 5.57 -9.89 28.73
C PRO A 149 6.21 -10.20 30.11
N HIS A 150 7.15 -9.42 30.66
CA HIS A 150 7.92 -9.88 31.85
C HIS A 150 8.14 -8.87 32.99
N ALA A 151 7.49 -7.70 33.01
CA ALA A 151 7.71 -6.72 34.09
C ALA A 151 6.95 -7.00 35.40
N GLY A 152 6.46 -8.22 35.64
CA GLY A 152 5.56 -8.44 36.77
C GLY A 152 5.38 -9.86 37.26
N ILE A 153 6.47 -10.60 37.56
CA ILE A 153 6.44 -11.61 38.64
C ILE A 153 7.82 -11.65 39.32
N ALA A 154 8.02 -10.78 40.30
CA ALA A 154 8.94 -11.04 41.40
C ALA A 154 8.10 -10.93 42.69
N GLN A 155 7.67 -12.08 43.21
CA GLN A 155 7.21 -12.24 44.59
C GLN A 155 8.41 -12.58 45.46
#